data_AF-A0AAN7U6I8-F1
#
_entry.id   AF-A0AAN7U6I8-F1
#
_cell.length_a   1.000
_cell.length_b   1.000
_cell.length_c   1.000
_cell.angle_alpha   90.00
_cell.angle_beta   90.00
_cell.angle_gamma   90.00
#
_symmetry.space_group_name_H-M   'P 1'
#
loop_
_entity.id
_entity.type
_entity.pdbx_description
1 polymer ?
#
loop_
_entity_poly.entity_id
_entity_poly.type
_entity_poly.pdbx_seq_one_letter_code
_entity_poly.pdbx_strand_id
1 'polypeptide(L)'
;MVLCPSCGKAVFFAERQLYNQKEYHQICYNILIKQENASKPKTFAIHEQIFCNVEENSKFKYPLAPAGGYYVPDAKTINCTKCSKEAKPTDKFCTSCGNKLVV
;
A
#
# COMPACT_ATOMS: atom_id res chain seq x y z
N MET A 1 -14.52 -21.85 -36.81
CA MET A 1 -14.55 -22.33 -35.41
C MET A 1 -13.20 -21.97 -34.81
N VAL A 2 -13.15 -21.12 -33.79
CA VAL A 2 -11.88 -20.66 -33.20
C VAL A 2 -11.62 -21.47 -31.93
N LEU A 3 -10.38 -21.95 -31.78
CA LEU A 3 -9.96 -22.75 -30.64
C LEU A 3 -9.24 -21.87 -29.63
N CYS A 4 -9.57 -22.02 -28.34
CA CYS A 4 -8.88 -21.30 -27.28
C CYS A 4 -7.44 -21.82 -27.15
N PRO A 5 -6.42 -20.96 -27.25
CA PRO A 5 -5.03 -21.38 -27.11
C PRO A 5 -4.67 -21.95 -25.73
N SER A 6 -5.44 -21.64 -24.69
CA SER A 6 -5.16 -22.08 -23.32
C SER A 6 -5.70 -23.47 -22.99
N CYS A 7 -6.78 -23.91 -23.65
CA CYS A 7 -7.47 -25.16 -23.31
C CYS A 7 -7.80 -26.05 -24.52
N GLY A 8 -7.58 -25.56 -25.75
CA GLY A 8 -7.83 -26.29 -27.00
C GLY A 8 -9.30 -26.51 -27.36
N LYS A 9 -10.25 -26.01 -26.56
CA LYS A 9 -11.70 -26.14 -26.83
C LYS A 9 -12.21 -25.01 -27.71
N ALA A 10 -13.31 -25.24 -28.40
CA ALA A 10 -13.95 -24.22 -29.24
C ALA A 10 -14.48 -23.06 -28.39
N VAL A 11 -14.22 -21.84 -28.84
CA VAL A 11 -14.74 -20.60 -28.27
C VAL A 11 -15.98 -20.21 -29.06
N PHE A 12 -17.09 -20.03 -28.34
CA PHE A 12 -18.34 -19.54 -28.91
C PHE A 12 -18.47 -18.04 -28.66
N PHE A 13 -19.28 -17.37 -29.49
CA PHE A 13 -19.41 -15.92 -29.49
C PHE A 13 -19.82 -15.34 -28.11
N ALA A 14 -20.61 -16.08 -27.33
CA ALA A 14 -21.08 -15.66 -26.01
C ALA A 14 -19.98 -15.58 -24.94
N GLU A 15 -18.91 -16.38 -25.06
CA GLU A 15 -17.84 -16.49 -24.05
C GLU A 15 -16.49 -15.97 -24.56
N ARG A 16 -16.48 -15.37 -25.76
CA ARG A 16 -15.27 -14.95 -26.44
C ARG A 16 -14.65 -13.72 -25.78
N GLN A 17 -13.37 -13.82 -25.45
CA GLN A 17 -12.53 -12.70 -25.06
C GLN A 17 -11.34 -12.56 -26.01
N LEU A 18 -11.10 -11.34 -26.53
CA LEU A 18 -10.00 -11.08 -27.46
C LEU A 18 -8.77 -10.55 -26.70
N TYR A 19 -7.64 -11.24 -26.79
CA TYR A 19 -6.38 -10.84 -26.18
C TYR A 19 -5.22 -11.14 -27.12
N ASN A 20 -4.33 -10.16 -27.36
CA ASN A 20 -3.22 -10.27 -28.30
C ASN A 20 -3.63 -10.89 -29.65
N GLN A 21 -4.74 -10.40 -30.22
CA GLN A 21 -5.32 -10.86 -31.49
C GLN A 21 -5.75 -12.34 -31.51
N LYS A 22 -5.82 -13.00 -30.36
CA LYS A 22 -6.30 -14.38 -30.20
C LYS A 22 -7.57 -14.40 -29.36
N GLU A 23 -8.39 -15.42 -29.58
CA GLU A 23 -9.67 -15.58 -28.91
C GLU A 23 -9.55 -16.63 -27.80
N TYR A 24 -9.91 -16.25 -26.58
CA TYR A 24 -9.90 -17.11 -25.40
C TYR A 24 -11.31 -17.21 -24.83
N HIS A 25 -11.60 -18.26 -24.06
CA HIS A 25 -12.75 -18.24 -23.16
C HIS A 25 -12.53 -17.19 -22.06
N GLN A 26 -13.61 -16.60 -21.57
CA GLN A 26 -13.57 -15.66 -20.43
C GLN A 26 -12.80 -16.23 -19.22
N ILE A 27 -13.02 -17.51 -18.89
CA ILE A 27 -12.34 -18.19 -17.79
C ILE A 27 -10.83 -18.34 -18.08
N CYS A 28 -10.48 -18.83 -19.28
CA CYS A 28 -9.09 -19.02 -19.68
C CYS A 28 -8.31 -17.70 -19.73
N TYR A 29 -8.95 -16.63 -20.20
CA TYR A 29 -8.38 -15.29 -20.19
C TYR A 29 -8.05 -14.81 -18.77
N ASN A 30 -8.98 -14.99 -17.81
CA ASN A 30 -8.76 -14.58 -16.44
C ASN A 30 -7.57 -15.31 -15.79
N ILE A 31 -7.37 -16.60 -16.10
CA ILE A 31 -6.22 -17.36 -15.61
C ILE A 31 -4.92 -16.80 -16.18
N LEU A 32 -4.87 -16.54 -17.49
CA LEU A 32 -3.71 -15.98 -18.16
C LEU A 32 -3.31 -14.62 -17.56
N ILE A 33 -4.26 -13.70 -17.41
CA ILE A 33 -4.01 -12.37 -16.82
C ILE A 33 -3.57 -12.48 -15.37
N LYS A 34 -4.14 -13.41 -14.60
CA LYS A 34 -3.72 -13.63 -13.21
C LYS A 34 -2.27 -14.11 -13.12
N GLN A 35 -1.83 -14.97 -14.03
CA GLN A 35 -0.43 -15.42 -14.12
C GLN A 35 0.48 -14.27 -14.55
N GLU A 36 0.08 -13.47 -15.54
CA GLU A 36 0.86 -12.32 -16.00
C GLU A 36 1.01 -11.23 -14.93
N ASN A 37 -0.05 -10.96 -14.16
CA ASN A 37 0.00 -10.03 -13.04
C ASN A 37 0.77 -10.60 -11.84
N ALA A 38 0.88 -11.92 -11.72
CA ALA A 38 1.71 -12.56 -10.70
C ALA A 38 3.20 -12.53 -11.06
N SER A 39 3.54 -12.62 -12.35
CA SER A 39 4.92 -12.54 -12.84
C SER A 39 5.44 -11.11 -12.91
N LYS A 40 4.57 -10.13 -13.21
CA LYS A 40 4.93 -8.72 -13.11
C LYS A 40 5.24 -8.39 -11.65
N PRO A 41 6.39 -7.75 -11.35
CA PRO A 41 6.68 -7.30 -10.00
C PRO A 41 5.54 -6.38 -9.59
N LYS A 42 4.96 -6.62 -8.41
CA LYS A 42 3.93 -5.75 -7.83
C LYS A 42 4.58 -4.43 -7.47
N THR A 43 4.76 -3.56 -8.47
CA THR A 43 5.16 -2.18 -8.26
C THR A 43 3.96 -1.51 -7.61
N PHE A 44 4.03 -1.34 -6.29
CA PHE A 44 3.10 -0.46 -5.61
C PHE A 44 3.23 0.92 -6.28
N ALA A 45 2.12 1.47 -6.76
CA ALA A 45 2.05 2.84 -7.23
C ALA A 45 2.16 3.80 -6.03
N ILE A 46 3.30 3.77 -5.36
CA ILE A 46 3.83 4.88 -4.58
C ILE A 46 4.94 5.41 -5.47
N HIS A 47 4.94 6.70 -5.75
CA HIS A 47 5.94 7.35 -6.60
C HIS A 47 7.33 7.42 -5.94
N GLU A 48 7.66 6.47 -5.05
CA GLU A 48 8.86 6.50 -4.22
C GLU A 48 9.40 5.07 -4.15
N GLN A 49 10.50 4.84 -4.87
CA GLN A 49 11.26 3.60 -4.81
C GLN A 49 11.91 3.52 -3.42
N ILE A 50 11.24 2.87 -2.48
CA ILE A 50 11.83 2.58 -1.18
C ILE A 50 12.77 1.38 -1.37
N PHE A 51 14.06 1.67 -1.58
CA PHE A 51 15.10 0.65 -1.55
C PHE A 51 15.38 0.29 -0.09
N CYS A 52 15.11 -0.97 0.28
CA CYS A 52 15.39 -1.48 1.63
C CYS A 52 16.90 -1.59 1.94
N ASN A 53 17.77 -1.30 0.97
CA ASN A 53 19.21 -1.34 1.13
C ASN A 53 19.77 0.07 1.34
N VAL A 54 20.41 0.28 2.50
CA VAL A 54 20.92 1.60 2.95
C VAL A 54 21.98 2.15 1.99
N GLU A 55 22.78 1.27 1.39
CA GLU A 55 23.93 1.63 0.56
C GLU A 55 23.52 2.19 -0.80
N GLU A 56 22.50 1.60 -1.43
CA GLU A 56 21.94 2.07 -2.71
C GLU A 56 21.12 3.34 -2.55
N ASN A 57 20.52 3.56 -1.38
CA ASN A 57 19.78 4.77 -1.05
C ASN A 57 20.68 6.03 -1.07
N SER A 58 21.96 5.88 -0.74
CA SER A 58 22.93 7.00 -0.72
C SER A 58 23.26 7.61 -2.09
N LYS A 59 22.97 6.89 -3.19
CA LYS A 59 23.28 7.33 -4.56
C LYS A 59 22.22 8.24 -5.16
N PHE A 60 21.02 8.28 -4.59
CA PHE A 60 19.91 9.08 -5.12
C PHE A 60 19.84 10.45 -4.43
N LYS A 61 20.01 11.53 -5.21
CA LYS A 61 19.99 12.94 -4.80
C LYS A 61 18.59 13.49 -4.42
N TYR A 62 17.61 12.66 -4.14
CA TYR A 62 16.31 13.17 -3.68
C TYR A 62 16.42 13.58 -2.22
N PRO A 63 15.63 14.55 -1.74
CA PRO A 63 15.67 14.94 -0.35
C PRO A 63 15.29 13.72 0.47
N LEU A 64 16.32 13.10 1.06
CA LEU A 64 16.16 12.09 2.09
C LEU A 64 15.19 12.69 3.10
N ALA A 65 14.17 11.92 3.50
CA ALA A 65 13.43 12.25 4.71
C ALA A 65 14.48 12.62 5.77
N PRO A 66 14.42 13.82 6.36
CA PRO A 66 15.51 14.34 7.17
C PRO A 66 15.84 13.32 8.26
N ALA A 67 17.13 13.03 8.44
CA ALA A 67 17.60 12.03 9.40
C ALA A 67 17.18 12.37 10.85
N GLY A 68 16.94 13.67 11.13
CA GLY A 68 16.09 14.08 12.23
C GLY A 68 14.66 14.12 11.71
N GLY A 69 13.80 13.20 12.18
CA GLY A 69 12.44 13.01 11.69
C GLY A 69 11.62 14.29 11.52
N TYR A 70 10.44 14.16 10.90
CA TYR A 70 9.46 15.24 10.75
C TYR A 70 9.39 16.11 12.02
N TYR A 71 9.48 17.43 11.85
CA TYR A 71 9.30 18.39 12.93
C TYR A 71 7.90 18.20 13.53
N VAL A 72 7.83 17.42 14.60
CA VAL A 72 6.71 17.45 15.53
C VAL A 72 6.94 18.75 16.31
N PRO A 73 6.10 19.79 16.15
CA PRO A 73 6.23 20.97 16.99
C PRO A 73 6.15 20.47 18.43
N ASP A 74 7.19 20.78 19.21
CA ASP A 74 7.46 20.28 20.55
C ASP A 74 6.19 19.82 21.26
N ALA A 75 5.97 18.50 21.26
CA ALA A 75 4.80 17.89 21.87
C ALA A 75 4.95 18.02 23.38
N LYS A 76 4.60 19.19 23.91
CA LYS A 76 4.60 19.51 25.33
C LYS A 76 3.69 18.48 26.01
N THR A 77 4.28 17.56 26.75
CA THR A 77 3.54 16.56 27.50
C THR A 77 2.71 17.28 28.57
N ILE A 78 1.43 16.92 28.68
CA ILE A 78 0.51 17.53 29.63
C ILE A 78 0.32 16.55 30.78
N ASN A 79 0.52 17.01 32.00
CA ASN A 79 0.30 16.20 33.19
C ASN A 79 -1.16 16.30 33.62
N CYS A 80 -1.80 15.15 33.86
CA CYS A 80 -3.15 15.14 34.39
C CYS A 80 -3.18 15.73 35.80
N THR A 81 -4.00 16.75 36.03
CA THR A 81 -4.13 17.43 37.34
C THR A 81 -4.69 16.55 38.46
N LYS A 82 -5.26 15.38 38.15
CA LYS A 82 -5.86 14.46 39.14
C LYS A 82 -4.96 13.28 39.52
N CYS A 83 -4.22 12.74 38.56
CA CYS A 83 -3.42 11.52 38.76
C CYS A 83 -1.95 11.69 38.35
N SER A 84 -1.56 12.90 37.96
CA SER A 84 -0.20 13.29 37.57
C SER A 84 0.46 12.45 36.48
N LYS A 85 -0.32 11.67 35.74
CA LYS A 85 0.22 10.86 34.64
C LYS A 85 0.40 11.72 33.40
N GLU A 86 1.50 11.46 32.73
CA GLU A 86 1.85 12.07 31.46
C GLU A 86 0.84 11.66 30.39
N ALA A 87 0.23 12.65 29.75
CA ALA A 87 -0.69 12.47 28.65
C ALA A 87 -0.20 13.25 27.43
N LYS A 88 -0.60 12.78 26.25
CA LYS A 88 -0.27 13.46 25.00
C LYS A 88 -1.14 14.71 24.88
N PRO A 89 -0.62 15.82 24.34
CA PRO A 89 -1.40 17.07 24.19
C PRO A 89 -2.60 16.92 23.25
N THR A 90 -2.66 15.85 22.45
CA THR A 90 -3.79 15.50 21.58
C THR A 90 -4.96 14.87 22.33
N ASP A 91 -4.75 14.38 23.55
CA ASP A 91 -5.74 13.64 24.29
C ASP A 91 -6.66 14.60 25.06
N LYS A 92 -7.98 14.45 24.87
CA LYS A 92 -8.98 15.29 25.56
C LYS A 92 -9.26 14.83 27.01
N PHE A 93 -8.91 13.59 27.32
CA PHE A 93 -9.18 12.94 28.60
C PHE A 93 -8.00 12.07 29.02
N CYS A 94 -7.75 11.99 30.32
CA CYS A 94 -6.72 11.13 30.88
C CYS A 94 -7.14 9.66 30.77
N THR A 95 -6.33 8.85 30.10
CA THR A 95 -6.56 7.41 29.90
C THR A 95 -6.54 6.58 31.18
N SER A 96 -6.00 7.11 32.29
CA SER A 96 -5.90 6.38 33.56
C SER A 96 -6.97 6.75 34.58
N CYS A 97 -7.47 7.99 34.58
CA CYS A 97 -8.44 8.44 35.59
C CYS A 97 -9.72 9.06 35.02
N GLY A 98 -9.84 9.12 33.68
CA GLY A 98 -11.03 9.62 32.97
C GLY A 98 -11.25 11.13 33.05
N ASN A 99 -10.43 11.88 33.80
CA ASN A 99 -10.59 13.32 33.92
C ASN A 99 -10.24 14.04 32.61
N LYS A 100 -11.03 15.07 32.29
CA LYS A 100 -10.76 15.97 31.16
C LYS A 100 -9.40 16.66 31.35
N LEU A 101 -8.56 16.57 30.34
CA LEU A 101 -7.29 17.28 30.31
C LEU A 101 -7.60 18.74 29.91
N VAL A 102 -7.26 19.67 30.80
CA VAL A 102 -7.34 21.10 30.51
C VAL A 102 -5.99 21.45 29.88
N VAL A 103 -6.01 21.67 28.56
CA VAL A 103 -4.85 22.20 27.81
C VAL A 103 -4.65 23.66 28.18
#